data_AF-A0A963C997-F1
#
_entry.id   AF-A0A963C997-F1
#
_cell.length_a   1.000
_cell.length_b   1.000
_cell.length_c   1.000
_cell.angle_alpha   90.00
_cell.angle_beta   90.00
_cell.angle_gamma   90.00
#
_symmetry.space_group_name_H-M   'P 1'
#
loop_
_entity.id
_entity.type
_entity.pdbx_description
1 polymer ?
#
loop_
_entity_poly.entity_id
_entity_poly.type
_entity_poly.pdbx_seq_one_letter_code
_entity_poly.pdbx_strand_id
1 'polypeptide(L)'
;FVMHLGFAWLVFAFALKAAAELTGIVPEAAWVHAFTVGSLGLMMLGLMTRVSLRHTGRPLVVPGAMRLAYWLMFVAALLRLAATVHGLGSWAVALSAVLWGLTFVVYFMLFGTALLRPSLPRGAAARLV
;
A
#
# COMPACT_ATOMS: atom_id res chain seq x y z
N PHE A 1 -7.94 6.92 -5.28
CA PHE A 1 -8.37 6.45 -3.96
C PHE A 1 -7.20 6.06 -3.05
N VAL A 2 -6.26 5.20 -3.50
CA VAL A 2 -5.21 4.63 -2.61
C VAL A 2 -4.44 5.67 -1.78
N MET A 3 -4.02 6.80 -2.36
CA MET A 3 -3.33 7.85 -1.61
C MET A 3 -4.19 8.49 -0.52
N HIS A 4 -5.50 8.70 -0.80
CA HIS A 4 -6.42 9.27 0.19
C HIS A 4 -6.62 8.30 1.35
N LEU A 5 -6.71 7.01 1.04
CA LEU A 5 -6.83 5.95 2.03
C LEU A 5 -5.55 5.86 2.88
N GLY A 6 -4.38 5.96 2.26
CA GLY A 6 -3.10 6.03 2.97
C GLY A 6 -3.01 7.21 3.94
N PHE A 7 -3.40 8.42 3.50
CA PHE A 7 -3.46 9.59 4.40
C PHE A 7 -4.51 9.44 5.50
N ALA A 8 -5.67 8.83 5.23
CA ALA A 8 -6.66 8.53 6.25
C ALA A 8 -6.09 7.56 7.31
N TRP A 9 -5.36 6.54 6.87
CA TRP A 9 -4.62 5.65 7.76
C TRP A 9 -3.53 6.36 8.55
N LEU A 10 -2.88 7.39 7.99
CA LEU A 10 -1.88 8.19 8.71
C LEU A 10 -2.49 8.91 9.91
N VAL A 11 -3.60 9.62 9.68
CA VAL A 11 -4.34 10.31 10.73
C VAL A 11 -4.81 9.30 11.78
N PHE A 12 -5.36 8.17 11.33
CA PHE A 12 -5.83 7.11 12.22
C PHE A 12 -4.69 6.49 13.04
N ALA A 13 -3.51 6.26 12.46
CA ALA A 13 -2.37 5.72 13.18
C ALA A 13 -1.89 6.66 14.30
N PHE A 14 -1.85 7.97 14.05
CA PHE A 14 -1.52 8.94 15.11
C PHE A 14 -2.60 9.02 16.18
N ALA A 15 -3.88 8.89 15.82
CA ALA A 15 -4.96 8.77 16.80
C ALA A 15 -4.79 7.53 17.68
N LEU A 16 -4.40 6.39 17.12
CA LEU A 16 -4.07 5.18 17.89
C LEU A 16 -2.84 5.37 18.78
N LYS A 17 -1.80 6.08 18.31
CA LYS A 17 -0.62 6.40 19.14
C LYS A 17 -1.04 7.25 20.33
N ALA A 18 -1.83 8.30 20.11
CA ALA A 18 -2.34 9.15 21.18
C ALA A 18 -3.21 8.35 22.15
N ALA A 19 -4.10 7.48 21.67
CA ALA A 19 -4.91 6.61 22.52
C ALA A 19 -4.03 5.68 23.37
N ALA A 20 -3.05 5.01 22.78
CA ALA A 20 -2.13 4.12 23.50
C ALA A 20 -1.39 4.85 24.62
N GLU A 21 -0.83 6.03 24.35
CA GLU A 21 -0.05 6.81 25.32
C GLU A 21 -0.89 7.47 26.42
N LEU A 22 -2.07 7.99 26.06
CA LEU A 22 -2.89 8.78 27.00
C LEU A 22 -3.81 7.93 27.86
N THR A 23 -4.19 6.74 27.39
CA THR A 23 -5.24 5.93 28.04
C THR A 23 -4.81 4.51 28.35
N GLY A 24 -3.79 3.97 27.66
CA GLY A 24 -3.39 2.57 27.79
C GLY A 24 -4.42 1.54 27.31
N ILE A 25 -5.58 1.96 26.76
CA ILE A 25 -6.65 1.03 26.35
C ILE A 25 -6.37 0.33 25.01
N VAL A 26 -5.39 0.81 24.25
CA VAL A 26 -4.99 0.21 22.97
C VAL A 26 -3.54 -0.25 23.06
N PRO A 27 -3.21 -1.46 22.58
CA PRO A 27 -1.83 -1.92 22.55
C PRO A 27 -0.92 -0.97 21.76
N GLU A 28 0.28 -0.70 22.26
CA GLU A 28 1.23 0.19 21.57
C GLU A 28 1.53 -0.30 20.15
N ALA A 29 1.61 -1.62 19.91
CA ALA A 29 1.83 -2.15 18.57
C ALA A 29 0.75 -1.75 17.53
N ALA A 30 -0.45 -1.34 17.96
CA ALA A 30 -1.55 -0.99 17.07
C ALA A 30 -1.21 0.20 16.16
N TRP A 31 -0.62 1.28 16.71
CA TRP A 31 -0.24 2.45 15.92
C TRP A 31 0.87 2.10 14.91
N VAL A 32 1.83 1.26 15.32
CA VAL A 32 2.93 0.81 14.46
C VAL A 32 2.38 0.08 13.25
N HIS A 33 1.45 -0.85 13.43
CA HIS A 33 0.87 -1.60 12.31
C HIS A 33 -0.08 -0.77 11.44
N ALA A 34 -0.86 0.13 12.05
CA ALA A 34 -1.67 1.09 11.31
C ALA A 34 -0.81 2.04 10.45
N PHE A 35 0.32 2.50 10.99
CA PHE A 35 1.25 3.37 10.27
C PHE A 35 2.01 2.62 9.17
N THR A 36 2.63 1.49 9.50
CA THR A 36 3.54 0.79 8.58
C THR A 36 2.80 -0.01 7.50
N VAL A 37 1.79 -0.79 7.86
CA VAL A 37 1.05 -1.64 6.90
C VAL A 37 -0.06 -0.84 6.22
N GLY A 38 -0.81 -0.05 6.99
CA GLY A 38 -1.90 0.78 6.48
C GLY A 38 -1.39 2.00 5.72
N SER A 39 -0.90 3.00 6.45
CA SER A 39 -0.51 4.31 5.88
C SER A 39 0.63 4.18 4.88
N LEU A 40 1.82 3.77 5.33
CA LEU A 40 3.00 3.68 4.47
C LEU A 40 2.80 2.65 3.36
N GLY A 41 2.20 1.49 3.65
CA GLY A 41 1.89 0.48 2.63
C GLY A 41 1.06 1.06 1.47
N LEU A 42 -0.08 1.67 1.77
CA LEU A 42 -0.95 2.24 0.73
C LEU A 42 -0.34 3.48 0.05
N MET A 43 0.24 4.40 0.82
CA MET A 43 0.86 5.61 0.27
C MET A 43 2.03 5.27 -0.65
N MET A 44 2.92 4.37 -0.23
CA MET A 44 4.08 4.00 -1.04
C MET A 44 3.67 3.23 -2.28
N LEU A 45 2.72 2.30 -2.20
CA LEU A 45 2.20 1.63 -3.41
C LEU A 45 1.61 2.63 -4.42
N GLY A 46 0.84 3.61 -3.93
CA GLY A 46 0.27 4.67 -4.76
C GLY A 46 1.35 5.58 -5.38
N LEU A 47 2.34 5.97 -4.59
CA LEU A 47 3.48 6.78 -5.03
C LEU A 47 4.33 6.03 -6.05
N MET A 48 4.80 4.83 -5.70
CA MET A 48 5.65 3.98 -6.53
C MET A 48 4.99 3.70 -7.87
N THR A 49 3.69 3.39 -7.90
CA THR A 49 2.95 3.18 -9.16
C THR A 49 3.00 4.41 -10.06
N ARG A 50 2.73 5.60 -9.51
CA ARG A 50 2.76 6.86 -10.28
C ARG A 50 4.17 7.19 -10.75
N VAL A 51 5.18 7.02 -9.89
CA VAL A 51 6.59 7.27 -10.20
C VAL A 51 7.05 6.34 -11.32
N SER A 52 6.79 5.03 -11.21
CA SER A 52 7.14 4.06 -12.24
C SER A 52 6.52 4.40 -13.59
N LEU A 53 5.23 4.75 -13.63
CA LEU A 53 4.56 5.12 -14.88
C LEU A 53 5.15 6.41 -15.48
N ARG A 54 5.29 7.46 -14.65
CA ARG A 54 5.79 8.78 -15.09
C ARG A 54 7.23 8.73 -15.61
N HIS A 55 8.12 8.09 -14.86
CA HIS A 55 9.54 8.10 -15.17
C HIS A 55 9.95 7.07 -16.23
N THR A 56 9.10 6.08 -16.50
CA THR A 56 9.32 5.15 -17.61
C THR A 56 8.59 5.53 -18.90
N GLY A 57 7.95 6.70 -18.94
CA GLY A 57 7.28 7.24 -20.13
C GLY A 57 5.99 6.52 -20.51
N ARG A 58 5.36 5.81 -19.57
CA ARG A 58 4.12 5.05 -19.78
C ARG A 58 2.88 5.88 -19.41
N PRO A 59 1.70 5.61 -20.00
CA PRO A 59 0.46 6.29 -19.63
C PRO A 59 0.19 6.19 -18.13
N LEU A 60 -0.30 7.27 -17.52
CA LEU A 60 -0.66 7.34 -16.10
C LEU A 60 -1.98 6.62 -15.80
N VAL A 61 -2.14 5.40 -16.32
CA VAL A 61 -3.31 4.55 -16.15
C VAL A 61 -2.92 3.37 -15.28
N VAL A 62 -3.54 3.28 -14.10
CA VAL A 62 -3.27 2.17 -13.16
C VAL A 62 -3.96 0.90 -13.68
N PRO A 63 -3.22 -0.20 -13.93
CA PRO A 63 -3.80 -1.47 -14.38
C PRO A 63 -4.82 -2.02 -13.36
N GLY A 64 -5.81 -2.78 -13.84
CA GLY A 64 -6.83 -3.40 -12.97
C GLY A 64 -6.22 -4.28 -11.87
N ALA A 65 -5.22 -5.09 -12.22
CA ALA A 65 -4.49 -5.93 -11.27
C ALA A 65 -3.81 -5.10 -10.14
N MET A 66 -3.27 -3.92 -10.45
CA MET A 66 -2.69 -3.06 -9.42
C MET A 66 -3.76 -2.45 -8.50
N ARG A 67 -4.96 -2.15 -9.03
CA ARG A 67 -6.09 -1.72 -8.20
C ARG A 67 -6.54 -2.81 -7.23
N LEU A 68 -6.55 -4.06 -7.66
CA LEU A 68 -6.80 -5.21 -6.79
C LEU A 68 -5.70 -5.31 -5.72
N ALA A 69 -4.43 -5.14 -6.09
CA ALA A 69 -3.31 -5.15 -5.16
C ALA A 69 -3.42 -4.06 -4.06
N TYR A 70 -3.94 -2.87 -4.39
CA TYR A 70 -4.24 -1.85 -3.37
C TYR A 70 -5.29 -2.33 -2.35
N TRP A 71 -6.31 -3.07 -2.80
CA TRP A 71 -7.31 -3.65 -1.89
C TRP A 71 -6.72 -4.78 -1.05
N LEU A 72 -5.84 -5.62 -1.61
CA LEU A 72 -5.14 -6.64 -0.85
C LEU A 72 -4.31 -6.02 0.29
N MET A 73 -3.56 -4.94 0.02
CA MET A 73 -2.84 -4.21 1.06
C MET A 73 -3.77 -3.62 2.12
N PHE A 74 -4.91 -3.06 1.71
CA PHE A 74 -5.89 -2.51 2.64
C PHE A 74 -6.45 -3.59 3.58
N VAL A 75 -6.83 -4.75 3.05
CA VAL A 75 -7.30 -5.88 3.85
C VAL A 75 -6.18 -6.44 4.73
N ALA A 76 -4.95 -6.50 4.23
CA ALA A 76 -3.78 -6.90 5.01
C ALA A 76 -3.58 -5.99 6.24
N ALA A 77 -3.71 -4.67 6.07
CA ALA A 77 -3.61 -3.69 7.15
C ALA A 77 -4.74 -3.84 8.18
N LEU A 78 -5.98 -3.99 7.73
CA LEU A 78 -7.12 -4.23 8.63
C LEU A 78 -6.93 -5.51 9.45
N LEU A 79 -6.54 -6.60 8.80
CA LEU A 79 -6.32 -7.88 9.48
C LEU A 79 -5.14 -7.81 10.44
N ARG A 80 -4.04 -7.12 10.06
CA ARG A 80 -2.88 -6.92 10.95
C ARG A 80 -3.27 -6.17 12.21
N LEU A 81 -4.05 -5.10 12.03
CA LEU A 81 -4.52 -4.28 13.14
C LEU A 81 -5.50 -5.07 14.02
N ALA A 82 -6.48 -5.74 13.43
CA ALA A 82 -7.45 -6.56 14.16
C ALA A 82 -6.76 -7.68 14.96
N ALA A 83 -5.76 -8.34 14.39
CA ALA A 83 -4.96 -9.33 15.11
C ALA A 83 -4.21 -8.72 16.31
N THR A 84 -3.79 -7.45 16.19
CA THR A 84 -3.07 -6.74 17.26
C THR A 84 -4.00 -6.29 18.37
N VAL A 85 -5.18 -5.76 18.03
CA VAL A 85 -6.13 -5.21 19.01
C VAL A 85 -6.98 -6.30 19.68
N HIS A 86 -7.40 -7.31 18.91
CA HIS A 86 -8.34 -8.34 19.39
C HIS A 86 -7.69 -9.69 19.66
N GLY A 87 -6.39 -9.85 19.41
CA GLY A 87 -5.68 -11.11 19.67
C GLY A 87 -6.20 -12.28 18.83
N LEU A 88 -6.55 -12.05 17.56
CA LEU A 88 -7.16 -13.05 16.66
C LEU A 88 -6.32 -14.33 16.42
N GLY A 89 -5.06 -14.36 16.86
CA GLY A 89 -4.16 -15.51 16.75
C GLY A 89 -3.23 -15.48 15.53
N SER A 90 -2.35 -16.48 15.45
CA SER A 90 -1.27 -16.55 14.45
C SER A 90 -1.77 -16.68 13.00
N TRP A 91 -2.94 -17.29 12.77
CA TRP A 91 -3.52 -17.42 11.43
C TRP A 91 -3.84 -16.05 10.81
N ALA A 92 -4.33 -15.10 11.61
CA ALA A 92 -4.68 -13.75 11.14
C ALA A 92 -3.42 -12.97 10.74
N VAL A 93 -2.35 -13.14 11.52
CA VAL A 93 -1.03 -12.57 11.21
C VAL A 93 -0.47 -13.17 9.93
N ALA A 94 -0.54 -14.50 9.78
CA ALA A 94 -0.07 -15.20 8.59
C ALA A 94 -0.85 -14.77 7.33
N LEU A 95 -2.17 -14.70 7.40
CA LEU A 95 -3.01 -14.26 6.28
C LEU A 95 -2.72 -12.79 5.92
N SER A 96 -2.55 -11.91 6.91
CA SER A 96 -2.13 -10.53 6.66
C SER A 96 -0.79 -10.46 5.91
N ALA A 97 0.20 -11.26 6.33
CA ALA A 97 1.49 -11.34 5.68
C ALA A 97 1.40 -11.87 4.24
N VAL A 98 0.55 -12.87 3.98
CA VAL A 98 0.31 -13.40 2.62
C VAL A 98 -0.32 -12.34 1.72
N LEU A 99 -1.36 -11.63 2.18
CA LEU A 99 -2.02 -10.57 1.42
C LEU A 99 -1.07 -9.40 1.12
N TRP A 100 -0.25 -9.03 2.10
CA TRP A 100 0.81 -8.05 1.95
C TRP A 100 1.83 -8.51 0.88
N GLY A 101 2.30 -9.76 0.97
CA GLY A 101 3.27 -10.33 0.02
C GLY A 101 2.73 -10.39 -1.41
N LEU A 102 1.48 -10.86 -1.58
CA LEU A 102 0.81 -10.90 -2.88
C LEU A 102 0.71 -9.51 -3.52
N THR A 103 0.51 -8.47 -2.72
CA THR A 103 0.49 -7.08 -3.23
C THR A 103 1.81 -6.71 -3.91
N PHE A 104 2.94 -7.03 -3.26
CA PHE A 104 4.25 -6.75 -3.83
C PHE A 104 4.59 -7.64 -5.01
N VAL A 105 4.19 -8.92 -4.99
CA VAL A 105 4.33 -9.82 -6.14
C VAL A 105 3.62 -9.23 -7.37
N VAL A 106 2.37 -8.77 -7.22
CA VAL A 106 1.62 -8.12 -8.30
C VAL A 106 2.32 -6.85 -8.77
N TYR A 107 2.81 -6.01 -7.85
CA TYR A 107 3.57 -4.81 -8.21
C TYR A 107 4.81 -5.15 -9.05
N PHE A 108 5.63 -6.11 -8.61
CA PHE A 108 6.85 -6.49 -9.33
C PHE A 108 6.54 -7.13 -10.69
N MET A 109 5.49 -7.94 -10.81
CA MET A 109 5.07 -8.49 -12.10
C MET A 109 4.65 -7.40 -13.09
N LEU A 110 3.94 -6.37 -12.63
CA LEU A 110 3.44 -5.28 -13.48
C LEU A 110 4.51 -4.24 -13.83
N PHE A 111 5.37 -3.89 -12.88
CA PHE A 111 6.29 -2.75 -13.02
C PHE A 111 7.77 -3.15 -13.05
N GLY A 112 8.14 -4.36 -12.62
CA GLY A 112 9.54 -4.79 -12.56
C GLY A 112 10.21 -4.76 -13.93
N THR A 113 9.59 -5.35 -14.95
CA THR A 113 10.13 -5.32 -16.32
C THR A 113 10.19 -3.90 -16.89
N ALA A 114 9.23 -3.05 -16.54
CA ALA A 114 9.17 -1.66 -16.95
C ALA A 114 10.31 -0.82 -16.35
N LEU A 115 10.76 -1.15 -15.13
CA LEU A 115 11.85 -0.51 -14.42
C LEU A 115 13.23 -1.02 -14.85
N LEU A 116 13.32 -2.26 -15.34
CA LEU A 116 14.57 -2.86 -15.82
C LEU A 116 14.88 -2.57 -17.30
N ARG A 117 13.92 -2.02 -18.04
CA ARG A 117 14.07 -1.65 -19.45
C ARG A 117 14.26 -0.14 -19.59
N PRO A 118 14.91 0.35 -20.66
CA PRO A 118 14.96 1.77 -20.97
C PRO A 118 13.57 2.40 -21.00
N SER A 119 13.46 3.62 -20.46
CA SER A 119 12.23 4.40 -20.54
C SER A 119 11.82 4.63 -21.99
N LEU A 120 10.50 4.69 -22.23
CA LEU A 120 9.98 4.96 -23.56
C LEU A 120 10.37 6.38 -24.01
N PRO A 121 10.66 6.60 -25.31
CA PRO A 121 10.96 7.92 -25.85
C PRO A 121 9.84 8.92 -25.55
N ARG A 122 10.20 10.10 -25.04
CA ARG A 122 9.25 11.20 -24.83
C ARG A 122 8.83 11.73 -26.21
N GLY A 123 7.57 11.55 -26.61
CA GLY A 123 7.00 12.20 -27.80
C GLY A 123 6.51 11.30 -28.94
N ALA A 124 6.52 9.97 -28.83
CA ALA A 124 5.92 9.12 -29.87
C ALA A 124 4.38 9.30 -29.97
N ALA A 125 3.72 9.72 -28.88
CA ALA A 125 2.29 10.01 -28.87
C ALA A 125 1.91 11.37 -29.50
N ALA A 126 2.87 12.27 -29.73
CA ALA A 126 2.61 13.59 -30.30
C ALA A 126 2.66 13.61 -31.84
N ARG A 127 2.96 12.47 -32.50
CA ARG A 127 3.06 12.36 -33.96
C ARG A 127 1.83 11.73 -34.64
N LEU A 128 0.77 11.45 -33.88
CA LEU A 128 -0.44 10.79 -34.37
C LEU A 128 -1.73 11.59 -34.08
N VAL A 129 -1.60 12.87 -33.73
CA VAL A 129 -2.73 13.82 -33.63
C VAL A 129 -2.45 14.98 -34.56
#